data_AF-A0A3D0RMK1-F1
#
_entry.id   AF-A0A3D0RMK1-F1
#
_cell.length_a   1.000
_cell.length_b   1.000
_cell.length_c   1.000
_cell.angle_alpha   90.00
_cell.angle_beta   90.00
_cell.angle_gamma   90.00
#
_symmetry.space_group_name_H-M   'P 1'
#
loop_
_entity.id
_entity.type
_entity.pdbx_description
1 polymer ?
#
loop_
_entity_poly.entity_id
_entity_poly.type
_entity_poly.pdbx_seq_one_letter_code
_entity_poly.pdbx_strand_id
1 'polypeptide(L)'
;MLNKESDNIVYSSTVIDFVTVAVEFCAFLEKEEIASREKWIDKMLKLLPLMYIKASLLPQTVEINDESPETFVKEEDYTRVSTTVSSIMGEEDVYLDVFVEDMKYSERPVSAFVSENIADIYQDVRNFVSVYQYGLTDQM
;
A
#
# COMPACT_ATOMS: atom_id res chain seq x y z
N MET A 1 -8.52 -24.36 20.69
CA MET A 1 -7.14 -24.82 20.39
C MET A 1 -6.55 -24.13 19.16
N LEU A 2 -7.33 -23.37 18.36
CA LEU A 2 -6.83 -22.61 17.20
C LEU A 2 -6.03 -21.34 17.57
N ASN A 3 -6.31 -20.71 18.72
CA ASN A 3 -5.75 -19.40 19.07
C ASN A 3 -4.24 -19.36 19.34
N LYS A 4 -3.55 -20.51 19.50
CA LYS A 4 -2.12 -20.53 19.84
C LYS A 4 -1.19 -20.58 18.61
N GLU A 5 -1.69 -21.03 17.47
CA GLU A 5 -0.92 -21.10 16.22
C GLU A 5 -1.01 -19.78 15.45
N SER A 6 -2.19 -19.13 15.44
CA SER A 6 -2.42 -17.80 14.84
C SER A 6 -1.62 -16.70 15.54
N ASP A 7 -1.57 -16.71 16.88
CA ASP A 7 -0.72 -15.81 17.70
C ASP A 7 0.76 -15.89 17.30
N ASN A 8 1.22 -17.02 16.75
CA ASN A 8 2.61 -17.19 16.34
C ASN A 8 2.89 -16.66 14.92
N ILE A 9 1.87 -16.64 14.06
CA ILE A 9 2.01 -16.23 12.66
C ILE A 9 2.07 -14.70 12.54
N VAL A 10 1.14 -13.99 13.18
CA VAL A 10 1.05 -12.51 13.15
C VAL A 10 2.29 -11.84 13.76
N TYR A 11 2.99 -12.54 14.66
CA TYR A 11 4.25 -12.08 15.25
C TYR A 11 5.49 -12.79 14.70
N SER A 12 5.34 -13.57 13.62
CA SER A 12 6.49 -14.21 12.97
C SER A 12 7.44 -13.16 12.40
N SER A 13 8.73 -13.49 12.34
CA SER A 13 9.75 -12.56 11.81
C SER A 13 9.41 -12.05 10.42
N THR A 14 8.80 -12.87 9.58
CA THR A 14 8.42 -12.50 8.22
C THR A 14 7.30 -11.47 8.19
N VAL A 15 6.30 -11.62 9.07
CA VAL A 15 5.20 -10.64 9.18
C VAL A 15 5.74 -9.33 9.77
N ILE A 16 6.56 -9.39 10.82
CA ILE A 16 7.17 -8.18 11.41
C ILE A 16 8.05 -7.44 10.40
N ASP A 17 8.82 -8.16 9.60
CA ASP A 17 9.62 -7.57 8.51
C ASP A 17 8.74 -6.84 7.48
N PHE A 18 7.60 -7.43 7.10
CA PHE A 18 6.66 -6.79 6.19
C PHE A 18 6.01 -5.55 6.82
N VAL A 19 5.50 -5.67 8.05
CA VAL A 19 4.92 -4.56 8.81
C VAL A 19 5.92 -3.40 8.93
N THR A 20 7.20 -3.69 9.16
CA THR A 20 8.25 -2.66 9.25
C THR A 20 8.38 -1.86 7.94
N VAL A 21 8.37 -2.55 6.79
CA VAL A 21 8.46 -1.89 5.47
C VAL A 21 7.17 -1.13 5.15
N ALA A 22 6.01 -1.70 5.49
CA ALA A 22 4.71 -1.06 5.34
C ALA A 22 4.61 0.25 6.16
N VAL A 23 5.10 0.25 7.40
CA VAL A 23 5.17 1.44 8.25
C VAL A 23 6.08 2.51 7.62
N GLU A 24 7.27 2.14 7.13
CA GLU A 24 8.17 3.08 6.45
C GLU A 24 7.54 3.66 5.18
N PHE A 25 6.77 2.86 4.43
CA PHE A 25 6.01 3.32 3.26
C PHE A 25 4.94 4.35 3.63
N CYS A 26 4.08 4.04 4.59
CA CYS A 26 3.07 4.97 5.10
C CYS A 26 3.72 6.27 5.62
N ALA A 27 4.74 6.13 6.46
CA ALA A 27 5.46 7.28 7.04
C ALA A 27 6.16 8.12 5.97
N PHE A 28 6.60 7.52 4.85
CA PHE A 28 7.18 8.27 3.74
C PHE A 28 6.14 9.12 3.00
N LEU A 29 4.93 8.58 2.77
CA LEU A 29 3.84 9.28 2.09
C LEU A 29 3.10 10.30 2.98
N GLU A 30 3.19 10.14 4.30
CA GLU A 30 2.57 11.05 5.28
C GLU A 30 3.46 12.26 5.64
N LYS A 31 4.69 12.32 5.13
CA LYS A 31 5.57 13.48 5.33
C LYS A 31 4.99 14.72 4.66
N GLU A 32 4.98 15.84 5.40
CA GLU A 32 4.55 17.14 4.89
C GLU A 32 5.59 17.79 3.95
N GLU A 33 6.84 17.32 3.97
CA GLU A 33 7.92 17.88 3.14
C GLU A 33 7.86 17.34 1.70
N ILE A 34 7.64 18.25 0.75
CA ILE A 34 7.68 17.94 -0.68
C ILE A 34 9.14 17.75 -1.11
N ALA A 35 9.54 16.49 -1.30
CA ALA A 35 10.83 16.15 -1.88
C ALA A 35 10.90 16.51 -3.37
N SER A 36 12.11 16.67 -3.91
CA SER A 36 12.26 16.76 -5.36
C SER A 36 11.82 15.47 -6.03
N ARG A 37 11.20 15.57 -7.22
CA ARG A 37 10.71 14.43 -8.02
C ARG A 37 11.75 13.31 -8.14
N GLU A 38 13.00 13.63 -8.46
CA GLU A 38 14.09 12.64 -8.57
C GLU A 38 14.33 11.86 -7.27
N LYS A 39 14.41 12.56 -6.13
CA LYS A 39 14.63 11.91 -4.82
C LYS A 39 13.43 11.06 -4.41
N TRP A 40 12.22 11.55 -4.71
CA TRP A 40 11.00 10.82 -4.41
C TRP A 40 10.93 9.52 -5.24
N ILE A 41 11.18 9.60 -6.55
CA ILE A 41 11.23 8.44 -7.44
C ILE A 41 12.31 7.45 -6.99
N ASP A 42 13.53 7.90 -6.68
CA ASP A 42 14.61 7.03 -6.20
C ASP A 42 14.22 6.25 -4.93
N LYS A 43 13.53 6.91 -3.99
CA LYS A 43 13.05 6.25 -2.76
C LYS A 43 11.93 5.26 -3.07
N MET A 44 10.96 5.62 -3.91
CA MET A 44 9.83 4.75 -4.26
C MET A 44 10.27 3.51 -5.04
N LEU A 45 11.23 3.65 -5.96
CA LEU A 45 11.82 2.54 -6.71
C LEU A 45 12.65 1.57 -5.84
N LYS A 46 12.94 1.94 -4.58
CA LYS A 46 13.55 1.04 -3.59
C LYS A 46 12.50 0.47 -2.63
N LEU A 47 11.55 1.30 -2.23
CA LEU A 47 10.56 0.95 -1.21
C LEU A 47 9.47 0.01 -1.74
N LEU A 48 8.93 0.29 -2.93
CA LEU A 48 7.88 -0.57 -3.54
C LEU A 48 8.38 -1.99 -3.83
N PRO A 49 9.56 -2.21 -4.45
CA PRO A 49 10.05 -3.58 -4.67
C PRO A 49 10.37 -4.31 -3.36
N LEU A 50 10.90 -3.62 -2.36
CA LEU A 50 11.15 -4.21 -1.04
C LEU A 50 9.83 -4.65 -0.38
N MET A 51 8.81 -3.80 -0.42
CA MET A 51 7.48 -4.10 0.10
C MET A 51 6.88 -5.31 -0.62
N TYR A 52 6.98 -5.35 -1.95
CA TYR A 52 6.51 -6.47 -2.76
C TYR A 52 7.20 -7.79 -2.41
N ILE A 53 8.53 -7.77 -2.23
CA ILE A 53 9.29 -8.97 -1.81
C ILE A 53 8.85 -9.43 -0.42
N LYS A 54 8.70 -8.51 0.53
CA LYS A 54 8.27 -8.87 1.89
C LYS A 54 6.84 -9.42 1.92
N ALA A 55 5.93 -8.82 1.14
CA ALA A 55 4.57 -9.33 0.96
C ALA A 55 4.56 -10.75 0.37
N SER A 56 5.41 -11.00 -0.63
CA SER A 56 5.53 -12.32 -1.29
C SER A 56 6.08 -13.42 -0.37
N LEU A 57 6.70 -13.06 0.75
CA LEU A 57 7.23 -14.00 1.75
C LEU A 57 6.24 -14.28 2.87
N LEU A 58 5.12 -13.54 2.94
CA LEU A 58 4.12 -13.75 3.98
C LEU A 58 3.62 -15.20 3.98
N PRO A 59 3.43 -15.80 5.16
CA PRO A 59 2.85 -17.14 5.24
C PRO A 59 1.41 -17.12 4.73
N GLN A 60 0.93 -18.28 4.28
CA GLN A 60 -0.50 -18.42 3.98
C GLN A 60 -1.32 -18.18 5.24
N THR A 61 -2.29 -17.29 5.15
CA THR A 61 -3.25 -16.99 6.21
C THR A 61 -4.63 -17.51 5.81
N VAL A 62 -5.48 -17.69 6.83
CA VAL A 62 -6.89 -18.00 6.66
C VAL A 62 -7.67 -16.92 7.38
N GLU A 63 -8.77 -16.48 6.77
CA GLU A 63 -9.69 -15.55 7.41
C GLU A 63 -10.38 -16.25 8.58
N ILE A 64 -10.26 -15.68 9.78
CA ILE A 64 -10.76 -16.29 11.03
C ILE A 64 -12.11 -15.67 11.46
N ASN A 65 -12.39 -14.44 11.01
CA ASN A 65 -13.60 -13.70 11.33
C ASN A 65 -14.45 -13.46 10.08
N ASP A 66 -15.78 -13.53 10.25
CA ASP A 66 -16.73 -13.18 9.19
C ASP A 66 -16.85 -11.64 8.99
N GLU A 67 -16.35 -10.86 9.95
CA GLU A 67 -16.31 -9.40 9.89
C GLU A 67 -15.03 -8.92 9.20
N SER A 68 -15.17 -8.03 8.22
CA SER A 68 -14.03 -7.40 7.57
C SER A 68 -13.22 -6.55 8.58
N PRO A 69 -11.89 -6.48 8.42
CA PRO A 69 -11.05 -5.61 9.26
C PRO A 69 -11.50 -4.15 9.20
N GLU A 70 -11.22 -3.42 10.29
CA GLU A 70 -11.57 -2.00 10.37
C GLU A 70 -10.79 -1.17 9.34
N THR A 71 -11.49 -0.25 8.67
CA THR A 71 -10.90 0.70 7.72
C THR A 71 -10.63 2.02 8.41
N PHE A 72 -9.39 2.51 8.31
CA PHE A 72 -8.92 3.72 8.99
C PHE A 72 -8.70 4.88 8.02
N VAL A 73 -8.30 4.58 6.78
CA VAL A 73 -8.07 5.58 5.73
C VAL A 73 -9.41 6.14 5.27
N LYS A 74 -9.55 7.46 5.33
CA LYS A 74 -10.72 8.18 4.81
C LYS A 74 -10.43 8.75 3.43
N GLU A 75 -11.50 9.19 2.77
CA GLU A 75 -11.40 9.89 1.47
C GLU A 75 -10.47 11.11 1.53
N GLU A 76 -10.44 11.82 2.67
CA GLU A 76 -9.54 12.95 2.89
C GLU A 76 -8.05 12.52 2.93
N ASP A 77 -7.75 11.38 3.55
CA ASP A 77 -6.40 10.82 3.60
C ASP A 77 -5.94 10.35 2.22
N TYR A 78 -6.82 9.63 1.52
CA TYR A 78 -6.61 9.19 0.14
C TYR A 78 -6.32 10.40 -0.77
N THR A 79 -7.20 11.41 -0.73
CA THR A 79 -7.08 12.62 -1.55
C THR A 79 -5.80 13.39 -1.24
N ARG A 80 -5.42 13.48 0.03
CA ARG A 80 -4.16 14.11 0.46
C ARG A 80 -2.96 13.41 -0.17
N VAL A 81 -2.90 12.08 -0.11
CA VAL A 81 -1.80 11.30 -0.70
C VAL A 81 -1.80 11.46 -2.22
N SER A 82 -2.92 11.22 -2.89
CA SER A 82 -3.03 11.34 -4.35
C SER A 82 -2.60 12.75 -4.82
N THR A 83 -3.13 13.81 -4.21
CA THR A 83 -2.79 15.20 -4.58
C THR A 83 -1.30 15.50 -4.38
N THR A 84 -0.71 15.01 -3.29
CA THR A 84 0.71 15.21 -2.98
C THR A 84 1.59 14.50 -4.02
N VAL A 85 1.28 13.23 -4.34
CA VAL A 85 2.03 12.48 -5.35
C VAL A 85 1.88 13.09 -6.73
N SER A 86 0.67 13.50 -7.11
CA SER A 86 0.42 14.18 -8.40
C SER A 86 1.22 15.49 -8.51
N SER A 87 1.30 16.26 -7.42
CA SER A 87 2.12 17.49 -7.35
C SER A 87 3.62 17.20 -7.53
N ILE A 88 4.13 16.11 -6.95
CA ILE A 88 5.54 15.70 -7.09
C ILE A 88 5.84 15.21 -8.51
N MET A 89 4.95 14.40 -9.07
CA MET A 89 5.13 13.76 -10.39
C MET A 89 4.92 14.75 -11.54
N GLY A 90 4.00 15.70 -11.38
CA GLY A 90 3.69 16.71 -12.39
C GLY A 90 3.25 16.06 -13.71
N GLU A 91 3.92 16.42 -14.79
CA GLU A 91 3.63 15.89 -16.14
C GLU A 91 3.89 14.37 -16.28
N GLU A 92 4.70 13.79 -15.40
CA GLU A 92 5.05 12.35 -15.39
C GLU A 92 4.07 11.51 -14.55
N ASP A 93 2.99 12.13 -14.03
CA ASP A 93 1.97 11.42 -13.26
C ASP A 93 1.14 10.49 -14.15
N VAL A 94 0.97 10.84 -15.44
CA VAL A 94 0.14 10.09 -16.38
C VAL A 94 0.97 9.12 -17.21
N TYR A 95 0.49 7.89 -17.34
CA TYR A 95 1.03 6.91 -18.28
C TYR A 95 -0.09 6.17 -19.00
N LEU A 96 0.24 5.48 -20.09
CA LEU A 96 -0.72 4.66 -20.83
C LEU A 96 -0.69 3.24 -20.28
N ASP A 97 -1.83 2.76 -19.79
CA ASP A 97 -1.99 1.36 -19.45
C ASP A 97 -2.32 0.56 -20.72
N VAL A 98 -1.38 -0.31 -21.09
CA VAL A 98 -1.44 -1.15 -22.29
C VAL A 98 -1.85 -2.58 -21.97
N PHE A 99 -2.11 -2.92 -20.70
CA PHE A 99 -2.41 -4.28 -20.25
C PHE A 99 -3.88 -4.51 -19.91
N VAL A 100 -4.73 -3.49 -20.01
CA VAL A 100 -6.18 -3.61 -19.85
C VAL A 100 -6.83 -4.36 -21.02
N GLU A 101 -7.71 -5.33 -20.74
CA GLU A 101 -8.41 -6.11 -21.78
C GLU A 101 -9.22 -5.21 -22.74
N ASP A 102 -9.69 -4.07 -22.25
CA ASP A 102 -10.40 -3.05 -23.04
C ASP A 102 -9.54 -2.46 -24.16
N MET A 103 -8.19 -2.48 -24.08
CA MET A 103 -7.32 -2.11 -25.21
C MET A 103 -7.48 -3.03 -26.41
N LYS A 104 -7.94 -4.27 -26.22
CA LYS A 104 -8.16 -5.22 -27.33
C LYS A 104 -9.25 -4.74 -28.29
N TYR A 105 -10.15 -3.87 -27.82
CA TYR A 105 -11.29 -3.35 -28.59
C TYR A 105 -11.45 -1.82 -28.52
N SER A 106 -10.64 -1.10 -27.75
CA SER A 106 -10.67 0.36 -27.60
C SER A 106 -9.77 1.05 -28.63
N GLU A 107 -10.30 2.06 -29.32
CA GLU A 107 -9.52 2.97 -30.18
C GLU A 107 -8.78 4.06 -29.38
N ARG A 108 -9.03 4.18 -28.07
CA ARG A 108 -8.41 5.21 -27.20
C ARG A 108 -7.50 4.59 -26.16
N PRO A 109 -6.28 5.15 -25.95
CA PRO A 109 -5.42 4.74 -24.85
C PRO A 109 -6.13 4.93 -23.50
N VAL A 110 -5.97 3.97 -22.60
CA VAL A 110 -6.42 4.11 -21.21
C VAL A 110 -5.31 4.79 -20.44
N SER A 111 -5.57 6.03 -20.00
CA SER A 111 -4.65 6.75 -19.13
C SER A 111 -4.79 6.22 -17.70
N ALA A 112 -3.66 6.02 -17.04
CA ALA A 112 -3.56 5.71 -15.63
C ALA A 112 -2.64 6.73 -14.95
N PHE A 113 -2.80 6.89 -13.64
CA PHE A 113 -2.07 7.89 -12.85
C PHE A 113 -1.22 7.22 -11.78
N VAL A 114 0.04 7.61 -11.68
CA VAL A 114 0.94 7.14 -10.61
C VAL A 114 0.39 7.54 -9.25
N SER A 115 -0.15 8.75 -9.13
CA SER A 115 -0.77 9.27 -7.91
C SER A 115 -1.96 8.44 -7.43
N GLU A 116 -2.83 8.01 -8.33
CA GLU A 116 -3.96 7.11 -8.04
C GLU A 116 -3.45 5.75 -7.58
N ASN A 117 -2.57 5.11 -8.35
CA ASN A 117 -1.99 3.82 -7.99
C ASN A 117 -1.29 3.83 -6.62
N ILE A 118 -0.56 4.89 -6.30
CA ILE A 118 0.11 5.01 -5.00
C ILE A 118 -0.90 5.23 -3.87
N ALA A 119 -1.96 6.00 -4.10
CA ALA A 119 -3.02 6.22 -3.12
C ALA A 119 -3.81 4.92 -2.84
N ASP A 120 -4.09 4.11 -3.86
CA ASP A 120 -4.72 2.79 -3.72
C ASP A 120 -3.86 1.85 -2.88
N ILE A 121 -2.56 1.73 -3.20
CA ILE A 121 -1.62 0.93 -2.41
C ILE A 121 -1.55 1.46 -0.97
N TYR A 122 -1.52 2.78 -0.78
CA TYR A 122 -1.53 3.39 0.54
C TYR A 122 -2.77 3.03 1.34
N GLN A 123 -3.96 3.01 0.73
CA GLN A 123 -5.20 2.69 1.42
C GLN A 123 -5.13 1.32 2.09
N ASP A 124 -4.77 0.28 1.34
CA ASP A 124 -4.68 -1.08 1.86
C ASP A 124 -3.58 -1.23 2.90
N VAL A 125 -2.38 -0.72 2.59
CA VAL A 125 -1.22 -0.85 3.48
C VAL A 125 -1.42 -0.08 4.78
N ARG A 126 -2.01 1.11 4.72
CA ARG A 126 -2.24 1.95 5.91
C ARG A 126 -3.33 1.38 6.80
N ASN A 127 -4.40 0.83 6.22
CA ASN A 127 -5.43 0.11 6.97
C ASN A 127 -4.83 -1.09 7.70
N PHE A 128 -4.05 -1.93 7.00
CA PHE A 128 -3.33 -3.04 7.60
C PHE A 128 -2.41 -2.59 8.76
N VAL A 129 -1.60 -1.56 8.54
CA VAL A 129 -0.70 -1.02 9.57
C VAL A 129 -1.47 -0.51 10.79
N SER A 130 -2.64 0.13 10.60
CA SER A 130 -3.47 0.60 11.72
C SER A 130 -3.94 -0.55 12.60
N VAL A 131 -4.39 -1.65 12.02
CA VAL A 131 -4.83 -2.85 12.77
C VAL A 131 -3.71 -3.33 13.69
N TYR A 132 -2.49 -3.46 13.15
CA TYR A 132 -1.29 -3.82 13.91
C TYR A 132 -0.93 -2.78 14.99
N GLN A 133 -1.00 -1.50 14.66
CA GLN A 133 -0.66 -0.39 15.57
C GLN A 133 -1.62 -0.28 16.76
N TYR A 134 -2.92 -0.52 16.54
CA TYR A 134 -3.94 -0.48 17.59
C TYR A 134 -4.05 -1.77 18.40
N GLY A 135 -3.31 -2.82 18.05
CA GLY A 135 -3.33 -4.07 18.80
C GLY A 135 -4.64 -4.85 18.62
N LEU A 136 -5.36 -4.65 17.52
CA LEU A 136 -6.63 -5.31 17.21
C LEU A 136 -6.38 -6.78 16.82
N THR A 137 -6.00 -7.59 17.80
CA THR A 137 -5.44 -8.94 17.61
C THR A 137 -6.41 -9.87 16.87
N ASP A 138 -7.72 -9.70 17.10
CA ASP A 138 -8.74 -10.49 16.41
C ASP A 138 -8.85 -10.14 14.92
N GLN A 139 -8.34 -8.98 14.49
CA GLN A 139 -8.36 -8.50 13.10
C GLN A 139 -6.97 -8.57 12.41
N MET A 140 -5.92 -8.98 13.13
CA MET A 140 -4.54 -9.12 12.59
C MET A 140 -4.35 -10.41 11.79
#